data_AF-A0AAX6G227-F1
#
_entry.id   AF-A0AAX6G227-F1
#
_cell.length_a   1.000
_cell.length_b   1.000
_cell.length_c   1.000
_cell.angle_alpha   90.00
_cell.angle_beta   90.00
_cell.angle_gamma   90.00
#
_symmetry.space_group_name_H-M   'P 1'
#
loop_
_entity.id
_entity.type
_entity.pdbx_description
1 polymer ?
#
loop_
_entity_poly.entity_id
_entity_poly.type
_entity_poly.pdbx_seq_one_letter_code
_entity_poly.pdbx_strand_id
1 'polypeptide(L)'
;MRDTKTKGIWIWGTPMETIIEGEKVSVLYIDTEGFESVGKSNVYDDRIFALATVLSSVLIYNLPETIREADISRLSFAVEIAEEFYGRVKGQDVAFQPAKLLWLIQRDFLQGKSVQEMVNEALKLVPNNDGDRNIDQVNQIRESLALMGDNNTAFSLPQPHLQRTKLCDLKDNELDPTYVEKRERLKQLVTSTIRPKIVQGKTLNGKEFVTFLEQILEALNKGEIPSTGSLVEVFNKAILERCMKLYNQRMDKVHLPVEENRLQEAHEESKNESRKLFEEQHFGRHYAGQSIIKLDDEIQKVYRNFLMLNAYQSSKLCEALYTRCEDKMDELQVLRLPSMAKFNAGFLHCNQSFEEQCVGPSKINYEQRMSKMLGKARSLFIKEYNQRLFNWLVVFSLVMVVLGRFIIKFILLEIGAWILFIFLETFTRVFWSAESLYYNPAWHFIVSSWEAIVYSPLLDLDRWAIPIGILLLVLLYWRFYGRRKHGSRSLLPLYFTLQRWLQSRKIRLNAKAYMVSSQLLLPPIVRDTQMGTSYFYSAGQCISDSWQICSFGEQSAFNCKLFMGY
;
A
#
# COMPACT_ATOMS: atom_id res chain seq x y z
N MET A 1 -19.02 -52.14 -6.90
CA MET A 1 -18.24 -50.90 -6.75
C MET A 1 -16.82 -51.16 -7.23
N ARG A 2 -16.20 -50.24 -7.98
CA ARG A 2 -14.76 -50.29 -8.25
C ARG A 2 -14.05 -49.92 -6.95
N ASP A 3 -13.30 -50.86 -6.39
CA ASP A 3 -12.46 -50.60 -5.22
C ASP A 3 -11.06 -50.20 -5.69
N THR A 4 -10.53 -49.15 -5.08
CA THR A 4 -9.28 -48.51 -5.49
C THR A 4 -8.15 -49.09 -4.66
N LYS A 5 -7.21 -49.78 -5.33
CA LYS A 5 -6.15 -50.54 -4.65
C LYS A 5 -4.95 -49.66 -4.34
N THR A 6 -4.36 -49.04 -5.35
CA THR A 6 -3.27 -48.07 -5.15
C THR A 6 -3.83 -46.82 -4.46
N LYS A 7 -3.14 -46.37 -3.41
CA LYS A 7 -3.43 -45.15 -2.66
C LYS A 7 -2.22 -44.23 -2.66
N GLY A 8 -2.39 -43.01 -3.15
CA GLY A 8 -1.29 -42.06 -3.36
C GLY A 8 -0.37 -42.47 -4.50
N ILE A 9 0.95 -42.47 -4.25
CA ILE A 9 1.99 -42.84 -5.21
C ILE A 9 2.86 -43.94 -4.61
N TRP A 10 3.10 -44.99 -5.38
CA TRP A 10 3.93 -46.13 -5.03
C TRP A 10 5.16 -46.15 -5.93
N ILE A 11 6.33 -46.36 -5.35
CA ILE A 11 7.59 -46.49 -6.10
C ILE A 11 8.09 -47.92 -5.94
N TRP A 12 8.44 -48.56 -7.05
CA TRP A 12 9.00 -49.90 -7.01
C TRP A 12 10.36 -49.91 -6.29
N GLY A 13 10.50 -50.75 -5.26
CA GLY A 13 11.63 -50.70 -4.32
C GLY A 13 12.99 -51.11 -4.88
N THR A 14 13.03 -51.74 -6.06
CA THR A 14 14.29 -52.17 -6.70
C THR A 14 14.41 -51.54 -8.09
N PRO A 15 15.23 -50.49 -8.25
CA PRO A 15 15.44 -49.85 -9.55
C PRO A 15 15.96 -50.85 -10.59
N MET A 16 15.45 -50.76 -11.82
CA MET A 16 15.96 -51.58 -12.92
C MET A 16 17.15 -50.86 -13.57
N GLU A 17 18.26 -51.55 -13.74
CA GLU A 17 19.42 -50.99 -14.44
C GLU A 17 19.29 -51.20 -15.95
N THR A 18 19.54 -50.15 -16.73
CA THR A 18 19.59 -50.21 -18.20
C THR A 18 20.73 -49.33 -18.72
N ILE A 19 21.11 -49.54 -19.97
CA ILE A 19 22.13 -48.73 -20.64
C ILE A 19 21.43 -47.84 -21.67
N ILE A 20 21.55 -46.53 -21.51
CA ILE A 20 20.98 -45.53 -22.41
C ILE A 20 22.14 -44.70 -22.94
N GLU A 21 22.34 -44.68 -24.25
CA GLU A 21 23.37 -43.86 -24.91
C GLU A 21 24.80 -44.10 -24.37
N GLY A 22 25.06 -45.32 -23.86
CA GLY A 22 26.36 -45.73 -23.30
C GLY A 22 26.50 -45.49 -21.79
N GLU A 23 25.54 -44.85 -21.14
CA GLU A 23 25.54 -44.60 -19.70
C GLU A 23 24.64 -45.59 -18.95
N LYS A 24 25.07 -45.97 -17.74
CA LYS A 24 24.29 -46.83 -16.85
C LYS A 24 23.24 -46.00 -16.12
N VAL A 25 21.96 -46.26 -16.40
CA VAL A 25 20.83 -45.52 -15.86
C VAL A 25 19.98 -46.43 -14.97
N SER A 26 19.53 -45.90 -13.83
CA SER A 26 18.55 -46.57 -12.95
C SER A 26 17.14 -46.11 -13.31
N VAL A 27 16.26 -47.06 -13.60
CA VAL A 27 14.86 -46.83 -13.94
C VAL A 27 14.00 -47.07 -12.70
N LEU A 28 13.23 -46.05 -12.32
CA LEU A 28 12.23 -46.12 -11.26
C LEU A 28 10.84 -46.24 -11.88
N TYR A 29 10.06 -47.21 -11.40
CA TYR A 29 8.65 -47.33 -11.75
C TYR A 29 7.80 -46.68 -10.67
N ILE A 30 6.91 -45.80 -11.10
CA ILE A 30 6.01 -45.02 -10.24
C ILE A 30 4.59 -45.39 -10.62
N ASP A 31 3.85 -46.00 -9.70
CA ASP A 31 2.42 -46.29 -9.83
C ASP A 31 1.61 -45.25 -9.05
N THR A 32 0.52 -44.76 -9.64
CA THR A 32 -0.28 -43.66 -9.11
C THR A 32 -1.71 -44.10 -8.86
N GLU A 33 -2.34 -43.59 -7.80
CA GLU A 33 -3.77 -43.78 -7.56
C GLU A 33 -4.59 -43.32 -8.77
N GLY A 34 -5.59 -44.12 -9.14
CA GLY A 34 -6.43 -43.84 -10.29
C GLY A 34 -7.39 -42.67 -10.06
N PHE A 35 -7.66 -41.94 -11.13
CA PHE A 35 -8.64 -40.87 -11.17
C PHE A 35 -10.06 -41.32 -10.79
N GLU A 36 -10.85 -40.39 -10.24
CA GLU A 36 -12.28 -40.55 -9.92
C GLU A 36 -12.54 -41.66 -8.90
N SER A 37 -11.60 -41.83 -7.97
CA SER A 37 -11.72 -42.74 -6.85
C SER A 37 -12.91 -42.36 -5.96
N VAL A 38 -13.76 -43.33 -5.62
CA VAL A 38 -14.95 -43.08 -4.78
C VAL A 38 -14.54 -42.50 -3.43
N GLY A 39 -15.12 -41.37 -3.05
CA GLY A 39 -14.83 -40.68 -1.78
C GLY A 39 -13.58 -39.78 -1.80
N LYS A 40 -13.00 -39.51 -2.97
CA LYS A 40 -11.91 -38.54 -3.15
C LYS A 40 -12.40 -37.30 -3.91
N SER A 41 -11.79 -36.15 -3.61
CA SER A 41 -12.05 -34.89 -4.32
C SER A 41 -11.19 -34.80 -5.58
N ASN A 42 -11.68 -34.17 -6.65
CA ASN A 42 -10.90 -33.87 -7.86
C ASN A 42 -9.56 -33.19 -7.55
N VAL A 43 -9.57 -32.33 -6.53
CA VAL A 43 -8.41 -31.63 -5.97
C VAL A 43 -7.25 -32.57 -5.60
N TYR A 44 -7.57 -33.76 -5.07
CA TYR A 44 -6.58 -34.74 -4.65
C TYR A 44 -5.99 -35.47 -5.86
N ASP A 45 -6.84 -35.83 -6.81
CA ASP A 45 -6.45 -36.46 -8.07
C ASP A 45 -5.50 -35.56 -8.88
N ASP A 46 -5.80 -34.26 -8.94
CA ASP A 46 -4.98 -33.26 -9.63
C ASP A 46 -3.58 -33.14 -9.01
N ARG A 47 -3.46 -33.22 -7.67
CA ARG A 47 -2.16 -33.23 -6.96
C ARG A 47 -1.33 -34.49 -7.26
N ILE A 48 -1.98 -35.64 -7.33
CA ILE A 48 -1.29 -36.90 -7.65
C ILE A 48 -0.77 -36.84 -9.08
N PHE A 49 -1.59 -36.37 -10.02
CA PHE A 49 -1.20 -36.21 -11.41
C PHE A 49 -0.06 -35.20 -11.56
N ALA A 50 -0.17 -34.05 -10.89
CA ALA A 50 0.85 -33.03 -10.84
C ALA A 50 2.22 -33.57 -10.47
N LEU A 51 2.26 -34.27 -9.34
CA LEU A 51 3.48 -34.86 -8.82
C LEU A 51 4.04 -35.90 -9.78
N ALA A 52 3.19 -36.75 -10.37
CA ALA A 52 3.59 -37.75 -11.34
C ALA A 52 4.20 -37.13 -12.61
N THR A 53 3.62 -36.05 -13.14
CA THR A 53 4.17 -35.33 -14.30
C THR A 53 5.54 -34.73 -13.98
N VAL A 54 5.68 -34.07 -12.84
CA VAL A 54 6.94 -33.41 -12.46
C VAL A 54 8.06 -34.42 -12.22
N LEU A 55 7.78 -35.54 -11.56
CA LEU A 55 8.79 -36.54 -11.21
C LEU A 55 9.22 -37.41 -12.39
N SER A 56 8.30 -37.72 -13.30
CA SER A 56 8.56 -38.66 -14.40
C SER A 56 9.42 -38.04 -15.51
N SER A 57 10.21 -38.88 -16.18
CA SER A 57 10.83 -38.57 -17.48
C SER A 57 9.98 -39.08 -18.65
N VAL A 58 9.16 -40.11 -18.40
CA VAL A 58 8.14 -40.63 -19.31
C VAL A 58 6.84 -40.77 -18.51
N LEU A 59 5.80 -40.08 -18.95
CA LEU A 59 4.48 -40.14 -18.35
C LEU A 59 3.60 -41.06 -19.21
N ILE A 60 3.16 -42.18 -18.63
CA ILE A 60 2.26 -43.12 -19.32
C ILE A 60 0.82 -42.77 -18.93
N TYR A 61 0.05 -42.23 -19.87
CA TYR A 61 -1.35 -41.90 -19.64
C TYR A 61 -2.24 -43.06 -20.07
N ASN A 62 -2.61 -43.89 -19.09
CA ASN A 62 -3.33 -45.13 -19.28
C ASN A 62 -4.85 -44.91 -19.33
N LEU A 63 -5.44 -45.07 -20.51
CA LEU A 63 -6.85 -44.85 -20.78
C LEU A 63 -7.58 -46.15 -21.11
N PRO A 64 -8.87 -46.28 -20.71
CA PRO A 64 -9.59 -47.55 -20.77
C PRO A 64 -10.02 -48.04 -22.16
N GLU A 65 -10.37 -47.14 -23.10
CA GLU A 65 -10.98 -47.46 -24.41
C GLU A 65 -10.76 -46.35 -25.46
N THR A 66 -11.07 -45.10 -25.12
CA THR A 66 -10.99 -43.95 -26.03
C THR A 66 -10.58 -42.68 -25.28
N ILE A 67 -10.25 -41.62 -26.01
CA ILE A 67 -9.88 -40.31 -25.48
C ILE A 67 -11.13 -39.42 -25.45
N ARG A 68 -11.56 -39.00 -24.26
CA ARG A 68 -12.68 -38.08 -24.06
C ARG A 68 -12.15 -36.67 -23.81
N GLU A 69 -13.01 -35.65 -23.95
CA GLU A 69 -12.60 -34.27 -23.65
C GLU A 69 -12.18 -34.07 -22.20
N ALA A 70 -12.86 -34.74 -21.25
CA ALA A 70 -12.46 -34.72 -19.85
C ALA A 70 -11.05 -35.31 -19.63
N ASP A 71 -10.63 -36.27 -20.45
CA ASP A 71 -9.30 -36.87 -20.37
C ASP A 71 -8.23 -35.89 -20.88
N ILE A 72 -8.56 -35.03 -21.86
CA ILE A 72 -7.69 -33.95 -22.36
C ILE A 72 -7.62 -32.80 -21.35
N SER A 73 -8.76 -32.39 -20.79
CA SER A 73 -8.85 -31.29 -19.83
C SER A 73 -7.96 -31.53 -18.60
N ARG A 74 -7.85 -32.78 -18.13
CA ARG A 74 -6.95 -33.19 -17.03
C ARG A 74 -5.47 -33.00 -17.36
N LEU A 75 -5.08 -33.03 -18.64
CA LEU A 75 -3.70 -32.79 -19.07
C LEU A 75 -3.31 -31.31 -19.04
N SER A 76 -4.26 -30.38 -18.85
CA SER A 76 -3.99 -28.93 -18.68
C SER A 76 -2.82 -28.69 -17.73
N PHE A 77 -2.83 -29.36 -16.60
CA PHE A 77 -1.81 -29.18 -15.58
C PHE A 77 -0.42 -29.61 -16.05
N ALA A 78 -0.33 -30.73 -16.76
CA ALA A 78 0.93 -31.24 -17.29
C ALA A 78 1.49 -30.33 -18.38
N VAL A 79 0.59 -29.79 -19.21
CA VAL A 79 0.88 -28.78 -20.23
C VAL A 79 1.40 -27.49 -19.59
N GLU A 80 0.69 -26.95 -18.59
CA GLU A 80 1.06 -25.70 -17.91
C GLU A 80 2.47 -25.80 -17.30
N ILE A 81 2.82 -26.95 -16.72
CA ILE A 81 4.18 -27.24 -16.26
C ILE A 81 5.15 -27.26 -17.42
N ALA A 82 4.84 -28.03 -18.47
CA ALA A 82 5.76 -28.23 -19.57
C ALA A 82 6.07 -26.94 -20.34
N GLU A 83 5.05 -26.14 -20.66
CA GLU A 83 5.22 -24.87 -21.38
C GLU A 83 6.06 -23.87 -20.60
N GLU A 84 5.93 -23.82 -19.28
CA GLU A 84 6.65 -22.84 -18.47
C GLU A 84 8.10 -23.21 -18.25
N PHE A 85 8.39 -24.47 -18.00
CA PHE A 85 9.76 -24.92 -17.78
C PHE A 85 10.54 -25.13 -19.09
N TYR A 86 9.84 -25.31 -20.22
CA TYR A 86 10.44 -25.38 -21.56
C TYR A 86 10.51 -24.02 -22.28
N GLY A 87 9.46 -23.18 -22.14
CA GLY A 87 9.25 -21.97 -22.94
C GLY A 87 10.05 -20.74 -22.51
N ARG A 88 10.58 -20.70 -21.28
CA ARG A 88 11.43 -19.57 -20.81
C ARG A 88 12.84 -19.57 -21.38
N VAL A 89 13.26 -20.64 -22.05
CA VAL A 89 14.69 -20.87 -22.33
C VAL A 89 14.96 -21.19 -23.80
N LYS A 90 14.95 -20.14 -24.63
CA LYS A 90 15.88 -20.09 -25.77
C LYS A 90 17.09 -19.25 -25.33
N GLY A 91 17.98 -19.79 -24.48
CA GLY A 91 19.26 -19.12 -24.19
C GLY A 91 20.03 -19.46 -22.90
N GLN A 92 19.42 -19.89 -21.79
CA GLN A 92 20.10 -20.26 -20.53
C GLN A 92 19.35 -21.32 -19.68
N ASP A 93 20.01 -22.45 -19.39
CA ASP A 93 19.63 -23.56 -18.49
C ASP A 93 18.12 -23.84 -18.30
N VAL A 94 17.61 -24.80 -19.08
CA VAL A 94 16.26 -25.36 -18.95
C VAL A 94 16.04 -25.89 -17.52
N ALA A 95 15.07 -25.33 -16.80
CA ALA A 95 14.80 -25.69 -15.41
C ALA A 95 14.28 -27.14 -15.26
N PHE A 96 13.45 -27.63 -16.20
CA PHE A 96 12.99 -29.02 -16.25
C PHE A 96 12.74 -29.45 -17.68
N GLN A 97 13.20 -30.65 -18.05
CA GLN A 97 12.75 -31.26 -19.30
C GLN A 97 11.38 -31.91 -19.06
N PRO A 98 10.33 -31.56 -19.85
CA PRO A 98 9.01 -32.15 -19.69
C PRO A 98 9.08 -33.66 -19.99
N ALA A 99 8.24 -34.42 -19.29
CA ALA A 99 8.14 -35.85 -19.51
C ALA A 99 7.63 -36.14 -20.94
N LYS A 100 8.17 -37.16 -21.58
CA LYS A 100 7.57 -37.67 -22.82
C LYS A 100 6.22 -38.29 -22.49
N LEU A 101 5.18 -37.96 -23.25
CA LEU A 101 3.83 -38.45 -23.02
C LEU A 101 3.56 -39.68 -23.90
N LEU A 102 3.32 -40.83 -23.25
CA LEU A 102 2.89 -42.07 -23.91
C LEU A 102 1.41 -42.31 -23.62
N TRP A 103 0.58 -42.18 -24.66
CA TRP A 103 -0.85 -42.50 -24.58
C TRP A 103 -1.01 -44.01 -24.69
N LEU A 104 -1.46 -44.65 -23.61
CA LEU A 104 -1.73 -46.09 -23.58
C LEU A 104 -3.22 -46.34 -23.60
N ILE A 105 -3.75 -46.80 -24.73
CA ILE A 105 -5.18 -47.10 -24.90
C ILE A 105 -5.43 -48.59 -24.68
N GLN A 106 -6.12 -48.93 -23.61
CA GLN A 106 -6.55 -50.31 -23.35
C GLN A 106 -7.80 -50.64 -24.16
N ARG A 107 -8.04 -51.95 -24.39
CA ARG A 107 -9.24 -52.47 -25.07
C ARG A 107 -9.54 -51.72 -26.37
N ASP A 108 -8.52 -51.61 -27.22
CA ASP A 108 -8.69 -50.95 -28.50
C ASP A 108 -9.68 -51.71 -29.39
N PHE A 109 -10.86 -51.12 -29.60
CA PHE A 109 -11.82 -51.55 -30.60
C PHE A 109 -11.71 -50.68 -31.84
N LEU A 110 -10.49 -50.58 -32.39
CA LEU A 110 -10.21 -49.76 -33.56
C LEU A 110 -10.50 -50.56 -34.84
N GLN A 111 -11.44 -50.08 -35.65
CA GLN A 111 -11.66 -50.56 -37.01
C GLN A 111 -11.23 -49.47 -37.99
N GLY A 112 -10.26 -49.78 -38.86
CA GLY A 112 -9.87 -48.91 -39.98
C GLY A 112 -9.07 -47.65 -39.63
N LYS A 113 -8.62 -47.48 -38.38
CA LYS A 113 -7.74 -46.38 -37.95
C LYS A 113 -6.65 -46.86 -36.98
N SER A 114 -5.51 -46.20 -36.98
CA SER A 114 -4.44 -46.42 -36.00
C SER A 114 -4.69 -45.65 -34.69
N VAL A 115 -4.04 -46.07 -33.61
CA VAL A 115 -4.13 -45.40 -32.30
C VAL A 115 -3.53 -43.99 -32.38
N GLN A 116 -2.45 -43.83 -33.15
CA GLN A 116 -1.81 -42.54 -33.36
C GLN A 116 -2.75 -41.57 -34.10
N GLU A 117 -3.51 -42.05 -35.08
CA GLU A 117 -4.55 -41.25 -35.73
C GLU A 117 -5.64 -40.82 -34.76
N MET A 118 -6.08 -41.69 -33.84
CA MET A 118 -7.04 -41.31 -32.80
C MET A 118 -6.52 -40.17 -31.91
N VAL A 119 -5.26 -40.26 -31.44
CA VAL A 119 -4.64 -39.19 -30.64
C VAL A 119 -4.54 -37.91 -31.47
N ASN A 120 -4.08 -37.99 -32.71
CA ASN A 120 -3.95 -36.84 -33.60
C ASN A 120 -5.31 -36.17 -33.87
N GLU A 121 -6.39 -36.94 -34.01
CA GLU A 121 -7.76 -36.43 -34.15
C GLU A 121 -8.27 -35.79 -32.86
N ALA A 122 -8.03 -36.40 -31.69
CA ALA A 122 -8.44 -35.87 -30.40
C ALA A 122 -7.76 -34.53 -30.04
N LEU A 123 -6.54 -34.33 -30.54
CA LEU A 123 -5.76 -33.10 -30.37
C LEU A 123 -6.10 -32.01 -31.41
N LYS A 124 -6.97 -32.26 -32.39
CA LYS A 124 -7.44 -31.20 -33.31
C LYS A 124 -8.34 -30.22 -32.57
N LEU A 125 -8.14 -28.93 -32.85
CA LEU A 125 -8.98 -27.87 -32.31
C LEU A 125 -10.44 -28.07 -32.70
N VAL A 126 -11.34 -27.84 -31.74
CA VAL A 126 -12.78 -27.90 -31.95
C VAL A 126 -13.28 -26.49 -32.29
N PRO A 127 -14.05 -26.28 -33.37
CA PRO A 127 -14.59 -24.96 -33.69
C PRO A 127 -15.45 -24.39 -32.55
N ASN A 128 -15.22 -23.13 -32.18
CA ASN A 128 -15.96 -22.44 -31.11
C ASN A 128 -16.79 -21.26 -31.66
N ASN A 129 -17.81 -21.56 -32.46
CA ASN A 129 -18.62 -20.53 -33.12
C ASN A 129 -19.50 -19.73 -32.12
N ASP A 130 -19.85 -20.35 -30.99
CA ASP A 130 -20.74 -19.76 -29.98
C ASP A 130 -19.98 -18.99 -28.88
N GLY A 131 -18.64 -18.99 -28.91
CA GLY A 131 -17.79 -18.29 -27.93
C GLY A 131 -17.83 -18.90 -26.53
N ASP A 132 -17.99 -20.23 -26.43
CA ASP A 132 -17.95 -20.94 -25.15
C ASP A 132 -16.52 -20.94 -24.58
N ARG A 133 -16.36 -20.34 -23.39
CA ARG A 133 -15.06 -20.24 -22.71
C ARG A 133 -14.44 -21.61 -22.39
N ASN A 134 -15.25 -22.63 -22.13
CA ASN A 134 -14.75 -23.97 -21.82
C ASN A 134 -14.09 -24.60 -23.06
N ILE A 135 -14.67 -24.38 -24.24
CA ILE A 135 -14.10 -24.85 -25.51
C ILE A 135 -12.76 -24.14 -25.78
N ASP A 136 -12.69 -22.82 -25.54
CA ASP A 136 -11.44 -22.06 -25.68
C ASP A 136 -10.34 -22.60 -24.76
N GLN A 137 -10.67 -22.89 -23.50
CA GLN A 137 -9.73 -23.47 -22.54
C GLN A 137 -9.23 -24.84 -23.00
N VAL A 138 -10.12 -25.75 -23.42
CA VAL A 138 -9.70 -27.08 -23.87
C VAL A 138 -8.90 -27.00 -25.17
N ASN A 139 -9.23 -26.08 -26.07
CA ASN A 139 -8.48 -25.85 -27.29
C ASN A 139 -7.06 -25.31 -27.04
N GLN A 140 -6.87 -24.48 -26.02
CA GLN A 140 -5.52 -24.07 -25.60
C GLN A 140 -4.69 -25.28 -25.17
N ILE A 141 -5.26 -26.18 -24.36
CA ILE A 141 -4.58 -27.42 -23.95
C ILE A 141 -4.21 -28.27 -25.17
N ARG A 142 -5.11 -28.40 -26.15
CA ARG A 142 -4.88 -29.15 -27.40
C ARG A 142 -3.72 -28.56 -28.19
N GLU A 143 -3.67 -27.23 -28.34
CA GLU A 143 -2.59 -26.53 -29.04
C GLU A 143 -1.24 -26.80 -28.37
N SER A 144 -1.18 -26.67 -27.04
CA SER A 144 0.02 -26.94 -26.28
C SER A 144 0.46 -28.40 -26.35
N LEU A 145 -0.47 -29.36 -26.21
CA LEU A 145 -0.18 -30.79 -26.37
C LEU A 145 0.31 -31.10 -27.79
N ALA A 146 -0.23 -30.44 -28.82
CA ALA A 146 0.21 -30.59 -30.20
C ALA A 146 1.60 -30.00 -30.44
N LEU A 147 1.95 -28.88 -29.79
CA LEU A 147 3.31 -28.32 -29.81
C LEU A 147 4.33 -29.22 -29.11
N MET A 148 3.90 -29.96 -28.08
CA MET A 148 4.69 -31.03 -27.47
C MET A 148 4.74 -32.32 -28.32
N GLY A 149 4.08 -32.31 -29.49
CA GLY A 149 3.75 -33.46 -30.34
C GLY A 149 4.91 -34.28 -30.88
N ASP A 150 6.12 -33.72 -30.98
CA ASP A 150 7.32 -34.51 -31.31
C ASP A 150 7.63 -35.59 -30.24
N ASN A 151 6.99 -35.50 -29.06
CA ASN A 151 7.10 -36.45 -27.95
C ASN A 151 5.80 -37.23 -27.65
N ASN A 152 4.75 -37.10 -28.47
CA ASN A 152 3.46 -37.77 -28.22
C ASN A 152 3.38 -39.11 -28.94
N THR A 153 3.70 -40.18 -28.23
CA THR A 153 3.59 -41.55 -28.76
C THR A 153 2.27 -42.17 -28.31
N ALA A 154 1.59 -42.88 -29.20
CA ALA A 154 0.37 -43.63 -28.88
C ALA A 154 0.59 -45.13 -29.04
N PHE A 155 0.09 -45.92 -28.09
CA PHE A 155 0.14 -47.38 -28.12
C PHE A 155 -1.18 -47.97 -27.62
N SER A 156 -1.58 -49.12 -28.15
CA SER A 156 -2.76 -49.84 -27.66
C SER A 156 -2.48 -51.25 -27.19
N LEU A 157 -3.24 -51.65 -26.18
CA LEU A 157 -3.27 -53.03 -25.69
C LEU A 157 -4.68 -53.62 -25.85
N PRO A 158 -4.82 -54.76 -26.53
CA PRO A 158 -6.10 -55.45 -26.62
C PRO A 158 -6.49 -55.99 -25.24
N GLN A 159 -7.71 -56.49 -25.12
CA GLN A 159 -8.13 -57.10 -23.88
C GLN A 159 -7.32 -58.39 -23.63
N PRO A 160 -6.60 -58.54 -22.49
CA PRO A 160 -5.75 -59.70 -22.23
C PRO A 160 -6.53 -61.02 -22.12
N HIS A 161 -7.73 -60.96 -21.54
CA HIS A 161 -8.64 -62.10 -21.41
C HIS A 161 -10.07 -61.61 -21.15
N LEU A 162 -11.07 -62.38 -21.56
CA LEU A 162 -12.49 -62.18 -21.23
C LEU A 162 -12.76 -62.09 -19.70
N GLN A 163 -12.11 -62.91 -18.87
CA GLN A 163 -12.30 -62.96 -17.42
C GLN A 163 -11.35 -62.00 -16.71
N ARG A 164 -11.77 -60.73 -16.60
CA ARG A 164 -10.93 -59.63 -16.09
C ARG A 164 -10.52 -59.79 -14.62
N THR A 165 -11.30 -60.49 -13.82
CA THR A 165 -11.04 -60.69 -12.39
C THR A 165 -9.94 -61.68 -12.09
N LYS A 166 -9.56 -62.54 -13.04
CA LYS A 166 -8.55 -63.58 -12.87
C LYS A 166 -7.19 -63.22 -13.47
N LEU A 167 -7.01 -62.01 -13.99
CA LEU A 167 -5.80 -61.64 -14.75
C LEU A 167 -4.50 -61.83 -13.97
N CYS A 168 -4.52 -61.74 -12.64
CA CYS A 168 -3.34 -61.97 -11.79
C CYS A 168 -3.01 -63.45 -11.59
N ASP A 169 -3.99 -64.35 -11.78
CA ASP A 169 -3.86 -65.79 -11.57
C ASP A 169 -3.50 -66.55 -12.86
N LEU A 170 -3.67 -65.89 -14.01
CA LEU A 170 -3.46 -66.45 -15.34
C LEU A 170 -1.98 -66.38 -15.74
N LYS A 171 -1.51 -67.43 -16.40
CA LYS A 171 -0.19 -67.47 -17.03
C LYS A 171 -0.23 -66.85 -18.43
N ASP A 172 0.93 -66.47 -18.95
CA ASP A 172 1.06 -65.84 -20.28
C ASP A 172 0.47 -66.69 -21.42
N ASN A 173 0.51 -68.02 -21.31
CA ASN A 173 -0.07 -68.93 -22.31
C ASN A 173 -1.61 -69.01 -22.25
N GLU A 174 -2.22 -68.50 -21.19
CA GLU A 174 -3.68 -68.40 -21.03
C GLU A 174 -4.21 -67.02 -21.46
N LEU A 175 -3.32 -66.07 -21.73
CA LEU A 175 -3.68 -64.76 -22.25
C LEU A 175 -3.84 -64.79 -23.77
N ASP A 176 -4.54 -63.78 -24.29
CA ASP A 176 -4.62 -63.55 -25.72
C ASP A 176 -3.20 -63.41 -26.32
N PRO A 177 -2.81 -64.21 -27.34
CA PRO A 177 -1.46 -64.17 -27.89
C PRO A 177 -1.09 -62.80 -28.48
N THR A 178 -2.05 -62.09 -29.07
CA THR A 178 -1.86 -60.73 -29.59
C THR A 178 -1.64 -59.73 -28.46
N TYR A 179 -2.30 -59.92 -27.32
CA TYR A 179 -1.99 -59.14 -26.11
C TYR A 179 -0.55 -59.37 -25.65
N VAL A 180 -0.09 -60.61 -25.55
CA VAL A 180 1.27 -60.92 -25.09
C VAL A 180 2.31 -60.31 -26.03
N GLU A 181 2.12 -60.46 -27.35
CA GLU A 181 3.00 -59.84 -28.35
C GLU A 181 3.04 -58.32 -28.24
N LYS A 182 1.87 -57.65 -28.14
CA LYS A 182 1.79 -56.20 -27.97
C LYS A 182 2.35 -55.73 -26.64
N ARG A 183 2.20 -56.50 -25.55
CA ARG A 183 2.79 -56.20 -24.24
C ARG A 183 4.32 -56.18 -24.32
N GLU A 184 4.94 -57.14 -25.00
CA GLU A 184 6.40 -57.15 -25.18
C GLU A 184 6.86 -55.97 -26.07
N ARG A 185 6.11 -55.62 -27.11
CA ARG A 185 6.37 -54.41 -27.90
C ARG A 185 6.25 -53.12 -27.08
N LEU A 186 5.27 -53.04 -26.18
CA LEU A 186 5.14 -51.90 -25.27
C LEU A 186 6.35 -51.77 -24.35
N LYS A 187 6.84 -52.88 -23.77
CA LYS A 187 8.06 -52.87 -22.95
C LYS A 187 9.26 -52.34 -23.74
N GLN A 188 9.43 -52.77 -24.98
CA GLN A 188 10.49 -52.29 -25.87
C GLN A 188 10.34 -50.79 -26.16
N LEU A 189 9.14 -50.33 -26.46
CA LEU A 189 8.83 -48.92 -26.71
C LEU A 189 9.13 -48.04 -25.49
N VAL A 190 8.71 -48.47 -24.29
CA VAL A 190 9.02 -47.76 -23.05
C VAL A 190 10.53 -47.72 -22.84
N THR A 191 11.22 -48.84 -23.01
CA THR A 191 12.68 -48.92 -22.85
C THR A 191 13.44 -47.99 -23.78
N SER A 192 13.01 -47.85 -25.04
CA SER A 192 13.65 -46.94 -26.01
C SER A 192 13.33 -45.46 -25.76
N THR A 193 12.21 -45.19 -25.08
CA THR A 193 11.72 -43.82 -24.80
C THR A 193 12.30 -43.24 -23.52
N ILE A 194 12.63 -44.08 -22.52
CA ILE A 194 13.19 -43.64 -21.24
C ILE A 194 14.43 -42.78 -21.47
N ARG A 195 14.54 -41.71 -20.69
CA ARG A 195 15.71 -40.85 -20.58
C ARG A 195 15.98 -40.51 -19.11
N PRO A 196 17.24 -40.23 -18.73
CA PRO A 196 17.54 -39.68 -17.41
C PRO A 196 16.71 -38.43 -17.13
N LYS A 197 16.24 -38.27 -15.89
CA LYS A 197 15.49 -37.06 -15.51
C LYS A 197 16.46 -35.88 -15.44
N ILE A 198 16.15 -34.83 -16.19
CA ILE A 198 16.94 -33.60 -16.23
C ILE A 198 16.21 -32.48 -15.51
N VAL A 199 16.91 -31.88 -14.55
CA VAL A 199 16.49 -30.71 -13.77
C VAL A 199 17.63 -29.70 -13.79
N GLN A 200 17.32 -28.47 -14.17
CA GLN A 200 18.29 -27.36 -14.29
C GLN A 200 19.50 -27.73 -15.16
N GLY A 201 19.24 -28.37 -16.30
CA GLY A 201 20.27 -28.85 -17.23
C GLY A 201 21.13 -30.01 -16.73
N LYS A 202 20.86 -30.58 -15.55
CA LYS A 202 21.63 -31.69 -14.97
C LYS A 202 20.79 -32.96 -14.83
N THR A 203 21.40 -34.12 -15.05
CA THR A 203 20.78 -35.41 -14.77
C THR A 203 20.73 -35.64 -13.26
N LEU A 204 19.60 -36.13 -12.76
CA LEU A 204 19.43 -36.42 -11.34
C LEU A 204 19.93 -37.83 -10.99
N ASN A 205 20.74 -37.93 -9.93
CA ASN A 205 21.00 -39.19 -9.24
C ASN A 205 19.93 -39.49 -8.17
N GLY A 206 19.99 -40.67 -7.54
CA GLY A 206 18.98 -41.08 -6.56
C GLY A 206 18.84 -40.13 -5.35
N LYS A 207 19.94 -39.58 -4.83
CA LYS A 207 19.89 -38.63 -3.69
C LYS A 207 19.26 -37.30 -4.10
N GLU A 208 19.65 -36.80 -5.27
CA GLU A 208 19.10 -35.56 -5.83
C GLU A 208 17.63 -35.71 -6.19
N PHE A 209 17.21 -36.89 -6.70
CA PHE A 209 15.82 -37.20 -6.95
C PHE A 209 14.98 -37.18 -5.67
N VAL A 210 15.46 -37.76 -4.57
CA VAL A 210 14.76 -37.72 -3.27
C VAL A 210 14.65 -36.29 -2.76
N THR A 211 15.74 -35.52 -2.83
CA THR A 211 15.74 -34.10 -2.43
C THR A 211 14.75 -33.28 -3.27
N PHE A 212 14.72 -33.53 -4.57
CA PHE A 212 13.78 -32.90 -5.49
C PHE A 212 12.32 -33.28 -5.16
N LEU A 213 12.05 -34.56 -4.90
CA LEU A 213 10.74 -35.04 -4.47
C LEU A 213 10.26 -34.34 -3.20
N GLU A 214 11.12 -34.22 -2.18
CA GLU A 214 10.80 -33.53 -0.92
C GLU A 214 10.43 -32.06 -1.16
N GLN A 215 11.19 -31.36 -1.99
CA GLN A 215 10.92 -29.95 -2.34
C GLN A 215 9.56 -29.77 -3.03
N ILE A 216 9.25 -30.63 -4.01
CA ILE A 216 7.97 -30.57 -4.72
C ILE A 216 6.79 -30.93 -3.80
N LEU A 217 6.97 -31.92 -2.92
CA LEU A 217 5.95 -32.29 -1.92
C LEU A 217 5.70 -31.16 -0.92
N GLU A 218 6.75 -30.49 -0.45
CA GLU A 218 6.62 -29.35 0.46
C GLU A 218 5.84 -28.21 -0.21
N ALA A 219 6.14 -27.88 -1.46
CA ALA A 219 5.43 -26.87 -2.24
C ALA A 219 3.94 -27.25 -2.48
N LEU A 220 3.66 -28.52 -2.80
CA LEU A 220 2.29 -29.04 -2.94
C LEU A 220 1.50 -28.97 -1.62
N ASN A 221 2.12 -29.35 -0.50
CA ASN A 221 1.43 -29.40 0.80
C ASN A 221 1.20 -28.01 1.39
N LYS A 222 2.10 -27.05 1.16
CA LYS A 222 1.91 -25.65 1.53
C LYS A 222 0.85 -24.93 0.68
N GLY A 223 0.39 -25.56 -0.41
CA GLY A 223 -0.51 -24.95 -1.37
C GLY A 223 0.16 -23.89 -2.25
N GLU A 224 1.50 -23.87 -2.30
CA GLU A 224 2.27 -23.08 -3.26
C GLU A 224 2.10 -23.63 -4.68
N ILE A 225 1.78 -24.92 -4.80
CA ILE A 225 1.25 -25.54 -6.01
C ILE A 225 -0.25 -25.80 -5.79
N PRO A 226 -1.15 -25.09 -6.49
CA PRO A 226 -2.58 -25.24 -6.32
C PRO A 226 -3.03 -26.62 -6.77
N SER A 227 -4.05 -27.11 -6.08
CA SER A 227 -4.70 -28.38 -6.37
C SER A 227 -5.97 -28.27 -7.18
N THR A 228 -6.41 -27.03 -7.43
CA THR A 228 -7.47 -26.62 -8.34
C THR A 228 -7.19 -25.18 -8.75
N GLY A 229 -7.27 -24.87 -10.04
CA GLY A 229 -6.85 -23.58 -10.60
C GLY A 229 -5.47 -23.64 -11.26
N SER A 230 -5.13 -22.63 -12.06
CA SER A 230 -3.88 -22.64 -12.83
C SER A 230 -2.67 -22.49 -11.90
N LEU A 231 -1.65 -23.33 -12.10
CA LEU A 231 -0.38 -23.27 -11.37
C LEU A 231 0.25 -21.87 -11.47
N VAL A 232 0.04 -21.24 -12.61
CA VAL A 232 0.49 -19.89 -12.91
C VAL A 232 -0.07 -18.86 -11.94
N GLU A 233 -1.37 -18.93 -11.60
CA GLU A 233 -2.01 -17.91 -10.77
C GLU A 233 -1.38 -17.84 -9.37
N VAL A 234 -1.00 -18.98 -8.80
CA VAL A 234 -0.41 -19.04 -7.45
C VAL A 234 1.01 -18.53 -7.45
N PHE A 235 1.85 -18.96 -8.39
CA PHE A 235 3.21 -18.42 -8.50
C PHE A 235 3.21 -16.93 -8.84
N ASN A 236 2.28 -16.48 -9.68
CA ASN A 236 2.10 -15.06 -9.98
C ASN A 236 1.61 -14.27 -8.79
N LYS A 237 0.82 -14.83 -7.88
CA LYS A 237 0.36 -14.11 -6.68
C LYS A 237 1.52 -13.57 -5.85
N ALA A 238 2.55 -14.38 -5.58
CA ALA A 238 3.73 -13.93 -4.84
C ALA A 238 4.51 -12.84 -5.58
N ILE A 239 4.53 -12.88 -6.92
CA ILE A 239 5.15 -11.83 -7.74
C ILE A 239 4.31 -10.55 -7.71
N LEU A 240 2.99 -10.66 -7.86
CA LEU A 240 2.06 -9.52 -7.76
C LEU A 240 2.24 -8.79 -6.43
N GLU A 241 2.34 -9.53 -5.32
CA GLU A 241 2.62 -8.94 -4.00
C GLU A 241 3.97 -8.20 -3.97
N ARG A 242 5.03 -8.75 -4.59
CA ARG A 242 6.32 -8.06 -4.72
C ARG A 242 6.24 -6.81 -5.60
N CYS A 243 5.53 -6.87 -6.72
CA CYS A 243 5.29 -5.73 -7.61
C CYS A 243 4.52 -4.63 -6.88
N MET A 244 3.47 -4.97 -6.15
CA MET A 244 2.71 -4.02 -5.33
C MET A 244 3.56 -3.40 -4.23
N LYS A 245 4.43 -4.20 -3.58
CA LYS A 245 5.38 -3.68 -2.59
C LYS A 245 6.36 -2.68 -3.22
N LEU A 246 6.90 -2.99 -4.40
CA LEU A 246 7.78 -2.08 -5.13
C LEU A 246 7.07 -0.77 -5.50
N TYR A 247 5.85 -0.87 -6.04
CA TYR A 247 5.01 0.28 -6.37
C TYR A 247 4.80 1.19 -5.15
N ASN A 248 4.35 0.61 -4.03
CA ASN A 248 4.13 1.35 -2.78
C ASN A 248 5.40 2.03 -2.27
N GLN A 249 6.52 1.31 -2.25
CA GLN A 249 7.81 1.85 -1.81
C GLN A 249 8.30 3.04 -2.65
N ARG A 250 7.92 3.11 -3.92
CA ARG A 250 8.26 4.24 -4.80
C ARG A 250 7.30 5.40 -4.61
N MET A 251 6.00 5.13 -4.57
CA MET A 251 4.99 6.15 -4.31
C MET A 251 5.17 6.81 -2.93
N ASP A 252 5.58 6.05 -1.91
CA ASP A 252 5.86 6.57 -0.55
C ASP A 252 7.05 7.55 -0.50
N LYS A 253 7.95 7.53 -1.50
CA LYS A 253 9.05 8.50 -1.60
C LYS A 253 8.58 9.87 -2.10
N VAL A 254 7.37 9.96 -2.63
CA VAL A 254 6.79 11.24 -3.08
C VAL A 254 6.27 11.99 -1.86
N HIS A 255 6.95 13.08 -1.49
CA HIS A 255 6.51 13.94 -0.39
C HIS A 255 5.29 14.77 -0.78
N LEU A 256 4.12 14.37 -0.30
CA LEU A 256 2.86 15.09 -0.49
C LEU A 256 2.80 16.36 0.39
N PRO A 257 2.06 17.42 -0.02
CA PRO A 257 1.31 17.54 -1.27
C PRO A 257 2.16 17.97 -2.47
N VAL A 258 1.77 17.52 -3.66
CA VAL A 258 2.40 17.87 -4.95
C VAL A 258 1.35 18.22 -6.02
N GLU A 259 1.81 18.86 -7.09
CA GLU A 259 1.01 19.07 -8.30
C GLU A 259 0.55 17.75 -8.94
N GLU A 260 -0.65 17.74 -9.50
CA GLU A 260 -1.26 16.51 -10.07
C GLU A 260 -0.39 15.89 -11.16
N ASN A 261 0.20 16.71 -12.04
CA ASN A 261 1.09 16.22 -13.11
C ASN A 261 2.30 15.47 -12.54
N ARG A 262 2.92 15.99 -11.47
CA ARG A 262 4.08 15.33 -10.85
C ARG A 262 3.70 14.03 -10.16
N LEU A 263 2.51 13.98 -9.56
CA LEU A 263 2.00 12.75 -8.96
C LEU A 263 1.68 11.69 -10.02
N GLN A 264 1.14 12.12 -11.16
CA GLN A 264 0.87 11.25 -12.30
C GLN A 264 2.16 10.73 -12.95
N GLU A 265 3.17 11.57 -13.13
CA GLU A 265 4.50 11.14 -13.60
C GLU A 265 5.11 10.07 -12.68
N ALA A 266 5.09 10.30 -11.36
CA ALA A 266 5.58 9.33 -10.39
C ALA A 266 4.78 8.02 -10.39
N HIS A 267 3.46 8.11 -10.62
CA HIS A 267 2.59 6.94 -10.80
C HIS A 267 2.99 6.13 -12.03
N GLU A 268 3.11 6.75 -13.19
CA GLU A 268 3.45 6.06 -14.44
C GLU A 268 4.87 5.45 -14.38
N GLU A 269 5.84 6.15 -13.80
CA GLU A 269 7.20 5.62 -13.59
C GLU A 269 7.16 4.38 -12.67
N SER A 270 6.52 4.50 -11.51
CA SER A 270 6.42 3.40 -10.53
C SER A 270 5.64 2.20 -11.08
N LYS A 271 4.59 2.46 -11.86
CA LYS A 271 3.78 1.45 -12.54
C LYS A 271 4.60 0.72 -13.59
N ASN A 272 5.30 1.45 -14.46
CA ASN A 272 6.13 0.87 -15.51
C ASN A 272 7.24 -0.02 -14.94
N GLU A 273 7.87 0.38 -13.84
CA GLU A 273 8.90 -0.44 -13.19
C GLU A 273 8.33 -1.68 -12.50
N SER A 274 7.14 -1.56 -11.90
CA SER A 274 6.43 -2.71 -11.32
C SER A 274 6.01 -3.70 -12.40
N ARG A 275 5.62 -3.19 -13.58
CA ARG A 275 5.30 -3.99 -14.77
C ARG A 275 6.54 -4.67 -15.34
N LYS A 276 7.66 -3.97 -15.42
CA LYS A 276 8.94 -4.54 -15.84
C LYS A 276 9.38 -5.69 -14.91
N LEU A 277 9.28 -5.49 -13.59
CA LEU A 277 9.53 -6.55 -12.62
C LEU A 277 8.61 -7.76 -12.83
N PHE A 278 7.33 -7.51 -13.12
CA PHE A 278 6.38 -8.57 -13.43
C PHE A 278 6.79 -9.29 -14.72
N GLU A 279 7.06 -8.57 -15.81
CA GLU A 279 7.49 -9.12 -17.10
C GLU A 279 8.76 -9.99 -16.95
N GLU A 280 9.69 -9.62 -16.08
CA GLU A 280 10.92 -10.40 -15.80
C GLU A 280 10.68 -11.68 -14.98
N GLN A 281 9.67 -11.71 -14.10
CA GLN A 281 9.50 -12.81 -13.12
C GLN A 281 8.24 -13.66 -13.33
N HIS A 282 7.21 -13.15 -14.02
CA HIS A 282 5.88 -13.74 -14.12
C HIS A 282 5.87 -15.10 -14.80
N PHE A 283 5.12 -16.03 -14.22
CA PHE A 283 4.83 -17.36 -14.73
C PHE A 283 3.64 -17.30 -15.71
N GLY A 284 3.63 -18.22 -16.67
CA GLY A 284 2.54 -18.49 -17.62
C GLY A 284 2.45 -17.51 -18.79
N ARG A 285 2.94 -17.86 -19.98
CA ARG A 285 2.80 -16.99 -21.18
C ARG A 285 1.35 -16.58 -21.50
N HIS A 286 0.38 -17.48 -21.34
CA HIS A 286 -1.03 -17.20 -21.66
C HIS A 286 -1.80 -16.56 -20.49
N TYR A 287 -1.47 -16.91 -19.25
CA TYR A 287 -2.07 -16.33 -18.04
C TYR A 287 -1.39 -15.04 -17.57
N ALA A 288 -0.26 -14.66 -18.17
CA ALA A 288 0.43 -13.39 -17.98
C ALA A 288 -0.51 -12.20 -18.22
N GLY A 289 -1.30 -12.25 -19.30
CA GLY A 289 -2.19 -11.15 -19.67
C GLY A 289 -3.23 -10.85 -18.60
N GLN A 290 -3.89 -11.89 -18.06
CA GLN A 290 -4.86 -11.73 -16.98
C GLN A 290 -4.20 -11.25 -15.67
N SER A 291 -3.02 -11.76 -15.37
CA SER A 291 -2.26 -11.36 -14.17
C SER A 291 -1.80 -9.90 -14.25
N ILE A 292 -1.41 -9.41 -15.44
CA ILE A 292 -1.08 -8.00 -15.69
C ILE A 292 -2.31 -7.11 -15.51
N ILE A 293 -3.46 -7.51 -16.06
CA ILE A 293 -4.71 -6.75 -15.87
C ILE A 293 -5.04 -6.63 -14.38
N LYS A 294 -4.87 -7.72 -13.62
CA LYS A 294 -5.06 -7.73 -12.18
C LYS A 294 -4.07 -6.83 -11.44
N LEU A 295 -2.80 -6.83 -11.84
CA LEU A 295 -1.79 -5.92 -11.30
C LEU A 295 -2.17 -4.46 -11.53
N ASP A 296 -2.57 -4.12 -12.75
CA ASP A 296 -2.98 -2.76 -13.13
C ASP A 296 -4.22 -2.32 -12.33
N ASP A 297 -5.21 -3.18 -12.12
CA ASP A 297 -6.39 -2.88 -11.30
C ASP A 297 -6.04 -2.59 -9.83
N GLU A 298 -5.17 -3.41 -9.23
CA GLU A 298 -4.70 -3.19 -7.85
C GLU A 298 -3.86 -1.91 -7.72
N ILE A 299 -2.97 -1.64 -8.69
CA ILE A 299 -2.21 -0.39 -8.75
C ILE A 299 -3.15 0.82 -8.85
N GLN A 300 -4.20 0.75 -9.68
CA GLN A 300 -5.18 1.82 -9.82
C GLN A 300 -5.96 2.07 -8.53
N LYS A 301 -6.35 1.02 -7.78
CA LYS A 301 -6.99 1.17 -6.46
C LYS A 301 -6.11 1.93 -5.49
N VAL A 302 -4.83 1.55 -5.40
CA VAL A 302 -3.88 2.23 -4.51
C VAL A 302 -3.61 3.66 -4.98
N TYR A 303 -3.50 3.91 -6.28
CA TYR A 303 -3.29 5.25 -6.82
C TYR A 303 -4.42 6.21 -6.44
N ARG A 304 -5.69 5.76 -6.47
CA ARG A 304 -6.83 6.56 -5.99
C ARG A 304 -6.67 6.99 -4.53
N ASN A 305 -6.10 6.14 -3.67
CA ASN A 305 -5.83 6.50 -2.28
C ASN A 305 -4.77 7.61 -2.18
N PHE A 306 -3.71 7.53 -2.99
CA PHE A 306 -2.70 8.60 -3.06
C PHE A 306 -3.27 9.93 -3.57
N LEU A 307 -4.18 9.90 -4.56
CA LEU A 307 -4.88 11.10 -5.03
C LEU A 307 -5.70 11.75 -3.91
N MET A 308 -6.48 10.95 -3.17
CA MET A 308 -7.25 11.46 -2.03
C MET A 308 -6.35 12.03 -0.92
N LEU A 309 -5.25 11.34 -0.61
CA LEU A 309 -4.29 11.79 0.40
C LEU A 309 -3.60 13.10 -0.03
N ASN A 310 -3.22 13.22 -1.30
CA ASN A 310 -2.63 14.43 -1.86
C ASN A 310 -3.60 15.62 -1.78
N ALA A 311 -4.86 15.40 -2.18
CA ALA A 311 -5.91 16.42 -2.09
C ALA A 311 -6.17 16.87 -0.64
N TYR A 312 -6.24 15.92 0.29
CA TYR A 312 -6.42 16.22 1.71
C TYR A 312 -5.25 17.06 2.28
N GLN A 313 -4.01 16.67 2.01
CA GLN A 313 -2.84 17.40 2.51
C GLN A 313 -2.71 18.78 1.85
N SER A 314 -3.01 18.90 0.56
CA SER A 314 -3.06 20.19 -0.16
C SER A 314 -4.10 21.12 0.46
N SER A 315 -5.33 20.63 0.71
CA SER A 315 -6.38 21.43 1.36
C SER A 315 -5.98 21.87 2.76
N LYS A 316 -5.41 20.96 3.57
CA LYS A 316 -4.95 21.29 4.92
C LYS A 316 -3.86 22.36 4.93
N LEU A 317 -2.90 22.28 4.01
CA LEU A 317 -1.82 23.26 3.87
C LEU A 317 -2.37 24.64 3.44
N CYS A 318 -3.19 24.67 2.40
CA CYS A 318 -3.72 25.91 1.85
C CYS A 318 -4.75 26.58 2.78
N GLU A 319 -5.55 25.81 3.52
CA GLU A 319 -6.42 26.36 4.58
C GLU A 319 -5.58 26.98 5.70
N ALA A 320 -4.51 26.32 6.16
CA ALA A 320 -3.65 26.87 7.21
C ALA A 320 -2.97 28.19 6.79
N LEU A 321 -2.56 28.30 5.51
CA LEU A 321 -2.02 29.53 4.95
C LEU A 321 -3.10 30.61 4.81
N TYR A 322 -4.31 30.23 4.39
CA TYR A 322 -5.46 31.12 4.30
C TYR A 322 -5.81 31.72 5.66
N THR A 323 -6.03 30.88 6.68
CA THR A 323 -6.36 31.33 8.05
C THR A 323 -5.26 32.22 8.61
N ARG A 324 -3.98 31.84 8.45
CA ARG A 324 -2.86 32.68 8.91
C ARG A 324 -2.88 34.07 8.26
N CYS A 325 -3.19 34.14 6.97
CA CYS A 325 -3.29 35.41 6.28
C CYS A 325 -4.51 36.21 6.72
N GLU A 326 -5.67 35.57 6.89
CA GLU A 326 -6.89 36.20 7.40
C GLU A 326 -6.65 36.82 8.78
N ASP A 327 -6.10 36.04 9.73
CA ASP A 327 -5.69 36.53 11.05
C ASP A 327 -4.75 37.74 10.93
N LYS A 328 -3.80 37.68 9.99
CA LYS A 328 -2.86 38.79 9.79
C LYS A 328 -3.52 40.05 9.25
N MET A 329 -4.49 39.91 8.36
CA MET A 329 -5.26 41.03 7.81
C MET A 329 -6.14 41.66 8.89
N ASP A 330 -6.74 40.86 9.77
CA ASP A 330 -7.54 41.34 10.89
C ASP A 330 -6.69 42.08 11.93
N GLU A 331 -5.50 41.57 12.26
CA GLU A 331 -4.52 42.29 13.09
C GLU A 331 -4.17 43.66 12.50
N LEU A 332 -3.91 43.71 11.18
CA LEU A 332 -3.51 44.94 10.50
C LEU A 332 -4.66 45.96 10.37
N GLN A 333 -5.92 45.52 10.39
CA GLN A 333 -7.08 46.39 10.44
C GLN A 333 -7.21 47.11 11.79
N VAL A 334 -6.82 46.47 12.89
CA VAL A 334 -6.99 47.01 14.26
C VAL A 334 -5.71 47.68 14.81
N LEU A 335 -4.72 47.97 13.96
CA LEU A 335 -3.51 48.72 14.36
C LEU A 335 -3.87 50.01 15.11
N ARG A 336 -3.12 50.37 16.16
CA ARG A 336 -3.46 51.55 16.98
C ARG A 336 -3.27 52.82 16.16
N LEU A 337 -2.14 52.93 15.47
CA LEU A 337 -1.88 53.98 14.49
C LEU A 337 -2.13 53.44 13.08
N PRO A 338 -3.04 54.06 12.30
CA PRO A 338 -3.30 53.62 10.94
C PRO A 338 -2.06 53.87 10.06
N SER A 339 -1.60 52.82 9.37
CA SER A 339 -0.54 52.90 8.36
C SER A 339 -0.89 52.06 7.13
N MET A 340 -1.02 52.73 5.98
CA MET A 340 -1.26 52.10 4.69
C MET A 340 -0.04 51.29 4.22
N ALA A 341 1.18 51.75 4.55
CA ALA A 341 2.41 51.04 4.18
C ALA A 341 2.50 49.66 4.85
N LYS A 342 2.20 49.58 6.16
CA LYS A 342 2.18 48.30 6.90
C LYS A 342 1.12 47.35 6.35
N PHE A 343 -0.07 47.85 6.04
CA PHE A 343 -1.14 47.05 5.46
C PHE A 343 -0.72 46.48 4.09
N ASN A 344 -0.20 47.33 3.19
CA ASN A 344 0.25 46.90 1.86
C ASN A 344 1.41 45.90 1.92
N ALA A 345 2.35 46.07 2.86
CA ALA A 345 3.45 45.13 3.07
C ALA A 345 2.93 43.75 3.54
N GLY A 346 2.00 43.75 4.50
CA GLY A 346 1.35 42.51 4.95
C GLY A 346 0.52 41.84 3.85
N PHE A 347 -0.22 42.62 3.07
CA PHE A 347 -0.99 42.15 1.92
C PHE A 347 -0.10 41.46 0.89
N LEU A 348 1.02 42.10 0.50
CA LEU A 348 1.96 41.54 -0.46
C LEU A 348 2.61 40.27 0.07
N HIS A 349 3.03 40.29 1.33
CA HIS A 349 3.64 39.13 1.99
C HIS A 349 2.69 37.92 2.03
N CYS A 350 1.42 38.16 2.38
CA CYS A 350 0.36 37.15 2.33
C CYS A 350 0.22 36.52 0.94
N ASN A 351 0.12 37.36 -0.10
CA ASN A 351 -0.07 36.90 -1.46
C ASN A 351 1.11 36.06 -1.95
N GLN A 352 2.34 36.56 -1.71
CA GLN A 352 3.58 35.85 -2.06
C GLN A 352 3.72 34.54 -1.27
N SER A 353 3.51 34.57 0.04
CA SER A 353 3.59 33.38 0.89
C SER A 353 2.58 32.32 0.49
N PHE A 354 1.38 32.71 0.07
CA PHE A 354 0.38 31.79 -0.43
C PHE A 354 0.80 31.19 -1.78
N GLU A 355 1.23 32.02 -2.73
CA GLU A 355 1.61 31.60 -4.08
C GLU A 355 2.80 30.63 -4.07
N GLU A 356 3.78 30.87 -3.20
CA GLU A 356 4.99 30.04 -3.05
C GLU A 356 4.75 28.74 -2.27
N GLN A 357 3.92 28.76 -1.21
CA GLN A 357 3.79 27.63 -0.29
C GLN A 357 2.56 26.76 -0.51
N CYS A 358 1.46 27.29 -1.07
CA CYS A 358 0.28 26.48 -1.38
C CYS A 358 0.52 25.73 -2.69
N VAL A 359 0.48 24.40 -2.61
CA VAL A 359 0.80 23.46 -3.69
C VAL A 359 -0.29 22.38 -3.78
N GLY A 360 -0.53 21.90 -5.00
CA GLY A 360 -1.42 20.78 -5.27
C GLY A 360 -2.84 21.19 -5.66
N PRO A 361 -3.77 20.21 -5.75
CA PRO A 361 -5.06 20.40 -6.43
C PRO A 361 -5.99 21.41 -5.75
N SER A 362 -5.80 21.67 -4.46
CA SER A 362 -6.63 22.63 -3.74
C SER A 362 -6.25 24.09 -4.04
N LYS A 363 -5.07 24.35 -4.61
CA LYS A 363 -4.54 25.70 -4.83
C LYS A 363 -5.51 26.62 -5.55
N ILE A 364 -6.06 26.18 -6.68
CA ILE A 364 -6.95 26.99 -7.53
C ILE A 364 -8.19 27.46 -6.75
N ASN A 365 -8.79 26.58 -5.94
CA ASN A 365 -9.96 26.92 -5.14
C ASN A 365 -9.59 27.93 -4.04
N TYR A 366 -8.50 27.68 -3.32
CA TYR A 366 -8.04 28.58 -2.26
C TYR A 366 -7.54 29.93 -2.78
N GLU A 367 -6.97 29.99 -3.97
CA GLU A 367 -6.54 31.23 -4.62
C GLU A 367 -7.73 32.15 -4.89
N GLN A 368 -8.86 31.59 -5.37
CA GLN A 368 -10.10 32.34 -5.52
C GLN A 368 -10.68 32.82 -4.18
N ARG A 369 -10.58 31.99 -3.12
CA ARG A 369 -11.02 32.41 -1.76
C ARG A 369 -10.11 33.49 -1.19
N MET A 370 -8.79 33.36 -1.36
CA MET A 370 -7.76 34.28 -0.90
C MET A 370 -7.93 35.66 -1.55
N SER A 371 -8.03 35.71 -2.88
CA SER A 371 -8.21 36.97 -3.61
C SER A 371 -9.49 37.72 -3.18
N LYS A 372 -10.59 37.01 -2.94
CA LYS A 372 -11.84 37.59 -2.41
C LYS A 372 -11.65 38.12 -0.98
N MET A 373 -11.01 37.36 -0.10
CA MET A 373 -10.74 37.79 1.28
C MET A 373 -9.85 39.03 1.31
N LEU A 374 -8.71 39.00 0.61
CA LEU A 374 -7.77 40.11 0.49
C LEU A 374 -8.44 41.37 -0.10
N GLY A 375 -9.29 41.21 -1.11
CA GLY A 375 -10.07 42.31 -1.69
C GLY A 375 -11.06 42.94 -0.70
N LYS A 376 -11.73 42.12 0.13
CA LYS A 376 -12.62 42.58 1.20
C LYS A 376 -11.85 43.29 2.31
N ALA A 377 -10.76 42.70 2.80
CA ALA A 377 -9.92 43.29 3.84
C ALA A 377 -9.38 44.66 3.41
N ARG A 378 -8.94 44.78 2.15
CA ARG A 378 -8.45 46.06 1.59
C ARG A 378 -9.54 47.12 1.51
N SER A 379 -10.74 46.77 1.07
CA SER A 379 -11.83 47.74 0.95
C SER A 379 -12.34 48.23 2.31
N LEU A 380 -12.45 47.32 3.29
CA LEU A 380 -12.77 47.65 4.68
C LEU A 380 -11.70 48.56 5.30
N PHE A 381 -10.42 48.22 5.14
CA PHE A 381 -9.31 49.01 5.65
C PHE A 381 -9.33 50.44 5.07
N ILE A 382 -9.45 50.60 3.75
CA ILE A 382 -9.47 51.92 3.10
C ILE A 382 -10.64 52.78 3.59
N LYS A 383 -11.82 52.18 3.79
CA LYS A 383 -13.01 52.90 4.26
C LYS A 383 -12.81 53.51 5.65
N GLU A 384 -12.19 52.78 6.56
CA GLU A 384 -11.95 53.25 7.93
C GLU A 384 -10.65 54.07 8.08
N TYR A 385 -9.67 53.83 7.22
CA TYR A 385 -8.32 54.42 7.30
C TYR A 385 -8.36 55.93 7.36
N ASN A 386 -9.04 56.58 6.41
CA ASN A 386 -9.05 58.05 6.32
C ASN A 386 -9.69 58.70 7.56
N GLN A 387 -10.77 58.13 8.07
CA GLN A 387 -11.46 58.63 9.26
C GLN A 387 -10.58 58.48 10.52
N ARG A 388 -9.92 57.32 10.67
CA ARG A 388 -9.03 57.06 11.80
C ARG A 388 -7.78 57.93 11.73
N LEU A 389 -7.22 58.13 10.54
CA LEU A 389 -6.10 59.02 10.29
C LEU A 389 -6.46 60.45 10.68
N PHE A 390 -7.62 60.96 10.23
CA PHE A 390 -8.10 62.29 10.59
C PHE A 390 -8.17 62.47 12.11
N ASN A 391 -8.81 61.54 12.82
CA ASN A 391 -8.91 61.58 14.29
C ASN A 391 -7.53 61.60 14.96
N TRP A 392 -6.59 60.78 14.49
CA TRP A 392 -5.23 60.75 15.01
C TRP A 392 -4.43 62.03 14.71
N LEU A 393 -4.61 62.63 13.54
CA LEU A 393 -3.97 63.91 13.19
C LEU A 393 -4.46 65.05 14.07
N VAL A 394 -5.76 65.09 14.40
CA VAL A 394 -6.32 66.06 15.34
C VAL A 394 -5.67 65.89 16.72
N VAL A 395 -5.64 64.66 17.26
CA VAL A 395 -4.99 64.36 18.55
C VAL A 395 -3.50 64.73 18.51
N PHE A 396 -2.80 64.35 17.45
CA PHE A 396 -1.38 64.63 17.26
C PHE A 396 -1.08 66.12 17.24
N SER A 397 -1.89 66.93 16.55
CA SER A 397 -1.72 68.39 16.50
C SER A 397 -1.85 69.03 17.89
N LEU A 398 -2.84 68.62 18.70
CA LEU A 398 -3.01 69.10 20.07
C LEU A 398 -1.85 68.70 20.99
N VAL A 399 -1.38 67.46 20.87
CA VAL A 399 -0.20 66.99 21.62
C VAL A 399 1.03 67.81 21.23
N MET A 400 1.25 68.08 19.94
CA MET A 400 2.40 68.86 19.46
C MET A 400 2.37 70.32 19.92
N VAL A 401 1.19 70.94 20.06
CA VAL A 401 1.07 72.27 20.69
C VAL A 401 1.58 72.25 22.13
N VAL A 402 1.18 71.25 22.93
CA VAL A 402 1.63 71.10 24.32
C VAL A 402 3.15 70.85 24.38
N LEU A 403 3.66 69.97 23.52
CA LEU A 403 5.10 69.66 23.46
C LEU A 403 5.94 70.86 23.04
N GLY A 404 5.52 71.59 22.00
CA GLY A 404 6.17 72.80 21.51
C GLY A 404 6.26 73.87 22.59
N ARG A 405 5.14 74.14 23.27
CA ARG A 405 5.05 75.19 24.29
C ARG A 405 5.79 74.85 25.58
N PHE A 406 5.63 73.63 26.09
CA PHE A 406 6.08 73.30 27.45
C PHE A 406 7.41 72.54 27.49
N ILE A 407 7.69 71.66 26.53
CA ILE A 407 8.88 70.79 26.55
C ILE A 407 10.00 71.41 25.71
N ILE A 408 9.78 71.57 24.40
CA ILE A 408 10.82 71.92 23.42
C ILE A 408 11.08 73.44 23.41
N LYS A 409 10.09 74.26 23.78
CA LYS A 409 10.11 75.74 23.72
C LYS A 409 10.47 76.27 22.33
N PHE A 410 10.03 75.57 21.29
CA PHE A 410 10.27 75.96 19.90
C PHE A 410 8.99 76.53 19.30
N ILE A 411 8.97 77.86 19.15
CA ILE A 411 7.77 78.62 18.79
C ILE A 411 7.25 78.26 17.39
N LEU A 412 8.14 77.90 16.46
CA LEU A 412 7.76 77.53 15.11
C LEU A 412 6.99 76.19 15.07
N LEU A 413 7.33 75.24 15.95
CA LEU A 413 6.59 73.98 16.07
C LEU A 413 5.20 74.20 16.66
N GLU A 414 5.08 75.11 17.63
CA GLU A 414 3.78 75.50 18.19
C GLU A 414 2.89 76.16 17.13
N ILE A 415 3.43 77.11 16.37
CA ILE A 415 2.70 77.77 15.27
C ILE A 415 2.28 76.76 14.21
N GLY A 416 3.19 75.87 13.79
CA GLY A 416 2.88 74.81 12.82
C GLY A 416 1.79 73.85 13.30
N ALA A 417 1.80 73.46 14.58
CA ALA A 417 0.79 72.58 15.15
C ALA A 417 -0.59 73.27 15.26
N TRP A 418 -0.64 74.56 15.59
CA TRP A 418 -1.87 75.35 15.57
C TRP A 418 -2.43 75.52 14.16
N ILE A 419 -1.58 75.77 13.16
CA ILE A 419 -1.98 75.85 11.76
C ILE A 419 -2.62 74.53 11.32
N LEU A 420 -1.99 73.38 11.63
CA LEU A 420 -2.53 72.06 11.31
C LEU A 420 -3.88 71.80 12.01
N PHE A 421 -3.99 72.13 13.30
CA PHE A 421 -5.24 71.96 14.05
C PHE A 421 -6.38 72.82 13.48
N ILE A 422 -6.12 74.11 13.24
CA ILE A 422 -7.10 75.04 12.66
C ILE A 422 -7.49 74.57 11.25
N PHE A 423 -6.54 74.11 10.44
CA PHE A 423 -6.82 73.57 9.11
C PHE A 423 -7.78 72.37 9.19
N LEU A 424 -7.51 71.38 10.04
CA LEU A 424 -8.35 70.18 10.16
C LEU A 424 -9.77 70.49 10.65
N GLU A 425 -9.91 71.34 11.68
CA GLU A 425 -11.23 71.75 12.20
C GLU A 425 -12.01 72.63 11.23
N THR A 426 -11.35 73.63 10.64
CA THR A 426 -12.01 74.57 9.72
C THR A 426 -12.45 73.86 8.44
N PHE A 427 -11.65 72.93 7.92
CA PHE A 427 -11.99 72.18 6.72
C PHE A 427 -13.30 71.38 6.88
N THR A 428 -13.45 70.67 8.00
CA THR A 428 -14.68 69.89 8.26
C THR A 428 -15.94 70.75 8.41
N ARG A 429 -15.81 71.97 8.96
CA ARG A 429 -16.93 72.90 9.13
C ARG A 429 -17.34 73.62 7.84
N VAL A 430 -16.39 73.84 6.93
CA VAL A 430 -16.66 74.53 5.66
C VAL A 430 -17.28 73.60 4.61
N PHE A 431 -16.84 72.34 4.55
CA PHE A 431 -17.26 71.40 3.50
C PHE A 431 -18.26 70.33 3.96
N TRP A 432 -18.79 70.45 5.19
CA TRP A 432 -19.83 69.61 5.80
C TRP A 432 -19.52 68.09 5.90
N SER A 433 -18.45 67.60 5.27
CA SER A 433 -18.00 66.20 5.27
C SER A 433 -16.48 66.09 5.13
N ALA A 434 -15.88 65.13 5.84
CA ALA A 434 -14.44 64.84 5.74
C ALA A 434 -14.06 64.11 4.43
N GLU A 435 -15.03 63.54 3.71
CA GLU A 435 -14.76 62.78 2.48
C GLU A 435 -14.24 63.65 1.34
N SER A 436 -14.69 64.90 1.26
CA SER A 436 -14.18 65.87 0.27
C SER A 436 -12.70 66.25 0.49
N LEU A 437 -12.20 66.11 1.72
CA LEU A 437 -10.79 66.34 2.06
C LEU A 437 -9.88 65.29 1.43
N TYR A 438 -10.34 64.05 1.35
CA TYR A 438 -9.50 62.90 1.00
C TYR A 438 -9.01 62.94 -0.46
N TYR A 439 -9.68 63.69 -1.32
CA TYR A 439 -9.34 63.88 -2.73
C TYR A 439 -8.49 65.13 -3.00
N ASN A 440 -8.16 65.92 -1.96
CA ASN A 440 -7.37 67.14 -2.10
C ASN A 440 -5.85 66.83 -2.13
N PRO A 441 -5.04 67.41 -3.03
CA PRO A 441 -3.58 67.27 -3.04
C PRO A 441 -2.90 67.57 -1.69
N ALA A 442 -3.43 68.51 -0.90
CA ALA A 442 -2.93 68.83 0.42
C ALA A 442 -3.08 67.66 1.41
N TRP A 443 -4.15 66.86 1.29
CA TRP A 443 -4.35 65.67 2.10
C TRP A 443 -3.31 64.60 1.80
N HIS A 444 -2.97 64.38 0.53
CA HIS A 444 -1.91 63.44 0.14
C HIS A 444 -0.54 63.81 0.73
N PHE A 445 -0.22 65.11 0.82
CA PHE A 445 1.00 65.58 1.47
C PHE A 445 1.00 65.29 2.99
N ILE A 446 -0.14 65.49 3.65
CA ILE A 446 -0.32 65.20 5.08
C ILE A 446 -0.23 63.68 5.34
N VAL A 447 -0.89 62.86 4.53
CA VAL A 447 -0.82 61.38 4.59
C VAL A 447 0.62 60.91 4.41
N SER A 448 1.34 61.42 3.40
CA SER A 448 2.75 61.06 3.17
C SER A 448 3.65 61.41 4.36
N SER A 449 3.45 62.59 4.95
CA SER A 449 4.17 63.02 6.14
C SER A 449 3.84 62.16 7.36
N TRP A 450 2.57 61.80 7.54
CA TRP A 450 2.12 60.90 8.61
C TRP A 450 2.72 59.49 8.46
N GLU A 451 2.65 58.91 7.27
CA GLU A 451 3.23 57.60 6.98
C GLU A 451 4.75 57.60 7.20
N ALA A 452 5.47 58.66 6.80
CA ALA A 452 6.90 58.76 7.08
C ALA A 452 7.25 58.83 8.58
N ILE A 453 6.34 59.37 9.40
CA ILE A 453 6.50 59.44 10.85
C ILE A 453 6.16 58.09 11.50
N VAL A 454 5.01 57.50 11.17
CA VAL A 454 4.52 56.26 11.80
C VAL A 454 5.25 55.03 11.30
N TYR A 455 5.68 55.03 10.04
CA TYR A 455 6.41 53.96 9.38
C TYR A 455 7.88 54.38 9.17
N SER A 456 8.63 54.50 10.28
CA SER A 456 10.07 54.75 10.25
C SER A 456 10.88 53.48 10.57
N PRO A 457 11.95 53.16 9.82
CA PRO A 457 12.84 52.04 10.13
C PRO A 457 13.52 52.12 11.51
N LEU A 458 13.57 53.32 12.11
CA LEU A 458 14.29 53.58 13.37
C LEU A 458 13.36 53.65 14.60
N LEU A 459 12.07 53.96 14.42
CA LEU A 459 11.11 54.16 15.51
C LEU A 459 9.70 53.78 15.05
N ASP A 460 9.28 52.54 15.35
CA ASP A 460 7.90 52.11 15.11
C ASP A 460 6.98 52.70 16.18
N LEU A 461 6.40 53.86 15.87
CA LEU A 461 5.53 54.61 16.77
C LEU A 461 4.27 53.83 17.17
N ASP A 462 3.83 52.82 16.43
CA ASP A 462 2.68 51.99 16.84
C ASP A 462 2.99 51.19 18.12
N ARG A 463 4.25 50.74 18.27
CA ARG A 463 4.74 50.04 19.45
C ARG A 463 5.21 50.99 20.56
N TRP A 464 5.76 52.14 20.18
CA TRP A 464 6.41 53.09 21.11
C TRP A 464 5.52 54.28 21.52
N ALA A 465 4.34 54.48 20.93
CA ALA A 465 3.46 55.61 21.24
C ALA A 465 3.08 55.68 22.72
N ILE A 466 2.81 54.54 23.38
CA ILE A 466 2.46 54.51 24.81
C ILE A 466 3.67 54.81 25.70
N PRO A 467 4.83 54.13 25.56
CA PRO A 467 6.04 54.48 26.31
C PRO A 467 6.45 55.94 26.14
N ILE A 468 6.40 56.46 24.91
CA ILE A 468 6.71 57.85 24.60
C ILE A 468 5.68 58.77 25.27
N GLY A 469 4.38 58.48 25.16
CA GLY A 469 3.33 59.25 25.82
C GLY A 469 3.49 59.31 27.35
N ILE A 470 3.82 58.19 27.99
CA ILE A 470 4.09 58.12 29.44
C ILE A 470 5.34 58.95 29.79
N LEU A 471 6.42 58.81 29.02
CA LEU A 471 7.65 59.58 29.22
C LEU A 471 7.39 61.09 29.12
N LEU A 472 6.61 61.52 28.13
CA LEU A 472 6.23 62.93 27.94
C LEU A 472 5.37 63.46 29.09
N LEU A 473 4.42 62.66 29.59
CA LEU A 473 3.62 63.01 30.77
C LEU A 473 4.48 63.14 32.04
N VAL A 474 5.43 62.23 32.24
CA VAL A 474 6.39 62.30 33.35
C VAL A 474 7.29 63.53 33.24
N LEU A 475 7.78 63.86 32.03
CA LEU A 475 8.58 65.06 31.80
C LEU A 475 7.79 66.35 32.03
N LEU A 476 6.52 66.40 31.60
CA LEU A 476 5.62 67.53 31.89
C LEU A 476 5.36 67.67 33.40
N TYR A 477 5.07 66.55 34.08
CA TYR A 477 4.89 66.52 35.53
C TYR A 477 6.15 67.03 36.26
N TRP A 478 7.32 66.52 35.89
CA TRP A 478 8.59 66.90 36.52
C TRP A 478 8.96 68.36 36.26
N ARG A 479 8.58 68.92 35.11
CA ARG A 479 8.86 70.32 34.77
C ARG A 479 7.88 71.31 35.43
N PHE A 480 6.62 70.92 35.62
CA PHE A 480 5.63 71.70 36.37
C PHE A 480 5.88 71.67 37.88
N TYR A 481 6.27 70.53 38.45
CA TYR A 481 6.56 70.40 39.89
C TYR A 481 8.01 70.70 40.26
N GLY A 482 8.98 70.49 39.37
CA GLY A 482 10.41 70.78 39.60
C GLY A 482 10.73 72.27 39.70
N ARG A 483 9.89 73.14 39.14
CA ARG A 483 10.00 74.61 39.30
C ARG A 483 9.54 75.13 40.67
N ARG A 484 8.92 74.31 41.52
CA ARG A 484 8.44 74.71 42.85
C ARG A 484 9.39 74.45 44.02
N LYS A 485 10.66 74.08 43.77
CA LYS A 485 11.63 73.84 44.86
C LYS A 485 12.94 74.60 44.67
N HIS A 486 12.90 75.90 44.92
CA HIS A 486 13.99 76.69 45.53
C HIS A 486 13.33 77.82 46.34
N GLY A 487 13.37 77.74 47.68
CA GLY A 487 12.95 78.84 48.55
C GLY A 487 12.08 78.45 49.76
N SER A 488 12.76 78.23 50.89
CA SER A 488 12.33 78.51 52.27
C SER A 488 11.43 77.53 53.05
N ARG A 489 12.04 77.05 54.14
CA ARG A 489 11.46 76.40 55.32
C ARG A 489 10.43 77.30 56.04
N SER A 490 9.34 76.69 56.50
CA SER A 490 8.79 76.82 57.86
C SER A 490 7.87 75.60 58.08
N LEU A 491 8.30 74.65 58.90
CA LEU A 491 7.91 74.45 60.31
C LEU A 491 6.42 74.07 60.49
N LEU A 492 6.24 72.80 60.85
CA LEU A 492 5.06 72.03 61.27
C LEU A 492 4.28 72.64 62.45
N PRO A 493 3.06 72.15 62.78
CA PRO A 493 2.91 70.99 63.70
C PRO A 493 1.90 69.93 63.18
N LEU A 494 2.25 68.62 63.15
CA LEU A 494 1.93 67.60 64.20
C LEU A 494 0.43 67.49 64.49
N TYR A 495 -0.28 66.37 64.27
CA TYR A 495 -0.31 65.13 65.07
C TYR A 495 -1.42 64.25 64.41
N PHE A 496 -1.34 62.94 64.13
CA PHE A 496 -1.30 61.79 65.03
C PHE A 496 -0.96 60.53 64.20
N THR A 497 0.04 59.77 64.65
CA THR A 497 0.13 58.28 64.73
C THR A 497 -0.48 57.43 63.60
N LEU A 498 0.20 56.45 63.00
CA LEU A 498 0.84 55.35 63.73
C LEU A 498 1.82 54.59 62.82
N GLN A 499 3.09 54.92 62.97
CA GLN A 499 4.20 54.02 62.66
C GLN A 499 4.20 52.94 63.73
N ARG A 500 3.60 51.79 63.44
CA ARG A 500 3.84 50.51 64.12
C ARG A 500 3.05 49.46 63.35
N TRP A 501 3.69 48.81 62.38
CA TRP A 501 3.54 47.36 62.13
C TRP A 501 4.26 46.91 60.85
N LEU A 502 5.58 47.08 60.80
CA LEU A 502 6.42 46.10 60.12
C LEU A 502 7.51 45.67 61.09
N GLN A 503 7.56 44.36 61.32
CA GLN A 503 8.53 43.58 62.11
C GLN A 503 8.29 43.46 63.63
N SER A 504 7.38 42.55 64.01
CA SER A 504 7.73 41.32 64.77
C SER A 504 6.46 40.49 64.97
N ARG A 505 6.25 39.45 64.16
CA ARG A 505 6.61 38.04 64.41
C ARG A 505 5.54 37.27 65.21
N LYS A 506 5.23 36.08 64.67
CA LYS A 506 4.73 34.86 65.32
C LYS A 506 3.20 34.69 65.57
N ILE A 507 2.65 33.78 64.76
CA ILE A 507 2.08 32.48 65.16
C ILE A 507 0.58 32.40 65.52
N ARG A 508 -0.13 31.61 64.66
CA ARG A 508 -1.28 30.69 64.90
C ARG A 508 -2.65 31.32 65.23
N LEU A 509 -3.82 30.81 64.81
CA LEU A 509 -4.25 29.56 64.17
C LEU A 509 -5.63 29.80 63.51
N ASN A 510 -5.87 29.11 62.39
CA ASN A 510 -7.13 28.51 61.92
C ASN A 510 -8.38 29.35 61.62
N ALA A 511 -8.80 29.36 60.35
CA ALA A 511 -9.90 28.48 59.90
C ALA A 511 -9.98 28.36 58.36
N LYS A 512 -9.84 27.10 57.90
CA LYS A 512 -10.32 26.47 56.66
C LYS A 512 -9.72 26.87 55.31
N ALA A 513 -8.67 26.11 54.98
CA ALA A 513 -8.27 25.70 53.65
C ALA A 513 -9.10 24.50 53.16
N TYR A 514 -9.14 24.29 51.84
CA TYR A 514 -8.84 22.98 51.25
C TYR A 514 -7.93 23.17 50.03
N MET A 515 -6.79 22.52 50.12
CA MET A 515 -5.78 22.29 49.10
C MET A 515 -5.79 20.77 48.88
N VAL A 516 -5.63 20.29 47.64
CA VAL A 516 -4.87 19.06 47.40
C VAL A 516 -4.05 19.22 46.12
N SER A 517 -2.74 19.19 46.29
CA SER A 517 -1.79 18.63 45.34
C SER A 517 -1.34 17.29 45.94
N SER A 518 -1.24 16.25 45.13
CA SER A 518 -0.51 15.02 45.46
C SER A 518 -0.07 14.30 44.18
N GLN A 519 1.25 14.11 44.05
CA GLN A 519 1.90 13.08 43.24
C GLN A 519 1.90 11.73 43.98
N LEU A 520 2.11 10.66 43.20
CA LEU A 520 2.47 9.27 43.54
C LEU A 520 1.38 8.33 44.08
N LEU A 521 0.91 7.43 43.20
CA LEU A 521 0.99 5.96 43.33
C LEU A 521 0.30 5.27 42.12
N LEU A 522 1.04 4.43 41.38
CA LEU A 522 0.52 3.21 40.70
C LEU A 522 -0.04 2.25 41.78
N PRO A 523 -0.84 1.17 41.53
CA PRO A 523 -1.26 0.45 40.30
C PRO A 523 -2.81 0.10 40.37
N PRO A 524 -3.40 -1.00 39.82
CA PRO A 524 -3.01 -1.95 38.78
C PRO A 524 -4.06 -2.15 37.65
N ILE A 525 -3.64 -2.94 36.66
CA ILE A 525 -4.39 -3.67 35.64
C ILE A 525 -5.44 -4.60 36.29
N VAL A 526 -6.73 -4.53 35.87
CA VAL A 526 -7.76 -5.61 35.87
C VAL A 526 -8.88 -5.13 34.92
N ARG A 527 -9.05 -5.67 33.70
CA ARG A 527 -9.82 -6.88 33.32
C ARG A 527 -11.18 -7.01 34.03
N ASP A 528 -12.27 -6.57 33.41
CA ASP A 528 -13.54 -7.25 33.59
C ASP A 528 -14.01 -7.87 32.27
N THR A 529 -13.67 -9.14 32.17
CA THR A 529 -14.50 -10.18 31.57
C THR A 529 -15.48 -10.64 32.65
N GLN A 530 -16.79 -10.55 32.39
CA GLN A 530 -17.75 -11.58 32.82
C GLN A 530 -18.51 -12.01 31.57
N MET A 531 -18.23 -13.20 31.04
CA MET A 531 -18.88 -14.47 31.42
C MET A 531 -20.39 -14.42 31.23
N GLY A 532 -20.82 -14.73 30.01
CA GLY A 532 -21.87 -15.72 29.79
C GLY A 532 -21.21 -17.09 29.66
N THR A 533 -21.41 -17.94 30.65
CA THR A 533 -21.05 -19.36 30.67
C THR A 533 -22.06 -20.23 29.91
N SER A 534 -21.58 -21.42 29.54
CA SER A 534 -22.29 -22.68 29.21
C SER A 534 -22.27 -23.04 27.70
N TYR A 535 -21.80 -24.20 27.21
CA TYR A 535 -21.42 -25.51 27.76
C TYR A 535 -20.29 -26.18 26.92
N PHE A 536 -19.40 -26.92 27.62
CA PHE A 536 -18.73 -28.23 27.32
C PHE A 536 -18.66 -28.75 25.86
N TYR A 537 -17.55 -29.24 25.31
CA TYR A 537 -16.64 -30.30 25.78
C TYR A 537 -15.24 -30.18 25.11
N SER A 538 -14.17 -30.34 25.89
CA SER A 538 -12.89 -30.91 25.42
C SER A 538 -12.09 -31.34 26.65
N ALA A 539 -12.02 -32.65 26.88
CA ALA A 539 -11.16 -33.25 27.88
C ALA A 539 -9.77 -33.43 27.28
N GLY A 540 -8.76 -32.90 27.97
CA GLY A 540 -7.36 -33.18 27.66
C GLY A 540 -6.91 -34.54 28.19
N GLN A 541 -5.76 -34.97 27.70
CA GLN A 541 -4.81 -35.72 28.51
C GLN A 541 -3.41 -35.58 27.93
N CYS A 542 -2.51 -35.02 28.74
CA CYS A 542 -1.07 -35.21 28.62
C CYS A 542 -0.73 -36.61 29.15
N ILE A 543 0.07 -37.38 28.41
CA ILE A 543 0.99 -38.38 28.96
C ILE A 543 2.29 -38.31 28.16
N SER A 544 3.37 -38.49 28.91
CA SER A 544 4.77 -38.37 28.58
C SER A 544 5.34 -39.53 27.74
N ASP A 545 6.60 -39.30 27.36
CA ASP A 545 7.69 -40.26 27.24
C ASP A 545 7.89 -41.09 25.97
N SER A 546 9.17 -41.02 25.57
CA SER A 546 10.04 -42.10 25.12
C SER A 546 10.15 -42.39 23.62
N TRP A 547 11.41 -42.32 23.20
CA TRP A 547 11.98 -42.85 21.98
C TRP A 547 11.65 -44.33 21.80
N GLN A 548 11.31 -44.75 20.58
CA GLN A 548 11.88 -45.98 20.02
C GLN A 548 11.75 -46.06 18.50
N ILE A 549 12.92 -46.19 17.88
CA ILE A 549 13.15 -46.70 16.54
C ILE A 549 12.67 -48.16 16.53
N CYS A 550 11.74 -48.51 15.63
CA CYS A 550 11.42 -49.89 15.30
C CYS A 550 11.67 -50.15 13.81
N SER A 551 12.86 -50.67 13.55
CA SER A 551 13.11 -51.58 12.42
C SER A 551 12.28 -52.84 12.63
N PHE A 552 11.56 -53.30 11.61
CA PHE A 552 11.04 -54.67 11.58
C PHE A 552 11.48 -55.36 10.30
N GLY A 553 12.41 -56.29 10.48
CA GLY A 553 12.73 -57.34 9.54
C GLY A 553 11.73 -58.50 9.61
N GLU A 554 11.84 -59.31 8.58
CA GLU A 554 11.29 -60.64 8.26
C GLU A 554 10.55 -61.50 9.31
N GLN A 555 9.53 -62.17 8.76
CA GLN A 555 8.97 -63.49 9.11
C GLN A 555 8.24 -63.67 10.44
N SER A 556 6.92 -63.86 10.35
CA SER A 556 6.26 -65.17 10.56
C SER A 556 4.72 -65.02 10.67
N ALA A 557 4.03 -66.04 10.18
CA ALA A 557 2.58 -66.14 10.10
C ALA A 557 1.89 -66.23 11.47
N PHE A 558 0.72 -65.61 11.62
CA PHE A 558 -0.38 -66.15 12.43
C PHE A 558 -1.74 -65.60 11.97
N ASN A 559 -2.66 -66.53 11.68
CA ASN A 559 -4.10 -66.34 11.52
C ASN A 559 -4.73 -65.77 12.80
N CYS A 560 -5.64 -64.80 12.71
CA CYS A 560 -7.04 -64.95 13.17
C CYS A 560 -7.92 -63.70 13.02
N LYS A 561 -9.08 -63.93 12.38
CA LYS A 561 -10.46 -63.51 12.71
C LYS A 561 -10.83 -62.01 12.83
N LEU A 562 -11.68 -61.62 11.88
CA LEU A 562 -12.97 -60.91 12.03
C LEU A 562 -13.32 -60.43 13.45
N PHE A 563 -13.64 -59.13 13.56
CA PHE A 563 -14.84 -58.67 14.26
C PHE A 563 -15.42 -57.44 13.55
N MET A 564 -16.65 -57.60 13.04
CA MET A 564 -17.54 -56.48 12.70
C MET A 564 -18.02 -55.84 14.01
N GLY A 565 -18.25 -54.52 13.99
CA GLY A 565 -18.89 -53.81 15.10
C GLY A 565 -19.38 -52.43 14.69
N TYR A 566 -20.60 -52.41 14.15
CA TYR A 566 -21.56 -51.32 13.93
C TYR A 566 -21.22 -50.15 13.00
#